data_AF-A0A2D6A9C9-F1
#
_entry.id   AF-A0A2D6A9C9-F1
#
_cell.length_a   1.000
_cell.length_b   1.000
_cell.length_c   1.000
_cell.angle_alpha   90.00
_cell.angle_beta   90.00
_cell.angle_gamma   90.00
#
_symmetry.space_group_name_H-M   'P 1'
#
loop_
_entity.id
_entity.type
_entity.pdbx_description
1 polymer ?
#
loop_
_entity_poly.entity_id
_entity_poly.type
_entity_poly.pdbx_seq_one_letter_code
_entity_poly.pdbx_strand_id
1 'polypeptide(L)'
;MNSMWIHTASLLATFFAADLGAQPLQGKATRGSKGAPQGKQTPPSGQEQKKPPKPKWPPLKAVRRNIAKDRIPHLVSKEDSKRRAARLLLIKWGPAVCPVLLKALHQRTRPELATQIKKLLDGLVQPTHAAILATHFTGRNEPRDAFIVHKLASFEMRDLLPFFKQAAKKLKGTASYTAWYAIARFGDIAALPFLLQKAKVEWPEQNVPIREALPALHGNGATDWLMVKLRDGDTHTKVAALRLLGGAGVKSAKFAIGTYLDASEHQVRAGAVNALRGILDGNPPYRNLSVFQAIDEVKKWKRRLGRRAP
;
A
#
# COMPACT_ATOMS: atom_id res chain seq x y z
N MET A 1 -10.49 -6.11 24.26
CA MET A 1 -11.34 -4.91 24.12
C MET A 1 -10.48 -3.72 23.70
N ASN A 2 -10.48 -3.40 22.41
CA ASN A 2 -10.67 -2.05 21.86
C ASN A 2 -10.47 -2.09 20.34
N SER A 3 -11.62 -2.07 19.66
CA SER A 3 -11.83 -1.80 18.24
C SER A 3 -11.58 -0.32 17.90
N MET A 4 -11.65 -0.04 16.60
CA MET A 4 -11.82 1.25 15.92
C MET A 4 -10.54 2.02 15.57
N TRP A 5 -10.01 1.71 14.39
CA TRP A 5 -9.55 2.72 13.45
C TRP A 5 -9.96 2.29 12.03
N ILE A 6 -11.15 2.71 11.60
CA ILE A 6 -11.53 2.78 10.18
C ILE A 6 -11.63 4.27 9.89
N HIS A 7 -10.70 4.83 9.13
CA HIS A 7 -10.89 6.13 8.51
C HIS A 7 -11.29 5.91 7.06
N THR A 8 -12.55 6.24 6.79
CA THR A 8 -13.11 6.48 5.48
C THR A 8 -12.45 7.70 4.84
N ALA A 9 -11.83 7.51 3.68
CA ALA A 9 -11.53 8.60 2.75
C ALA A 9 -12.31 8.32 1.46
N SER A 10 -13.50 8.91 1.38
CA SER A 10 -14.26 9.04 0.14
C SER A 10 -13.79 10.32 -0.52
N LEU A 11 -13.20 10.22 -1.71
CA LEU A 11 -12.91 11.36 -2.57
C LEU A 11 -13.54 11.13 -3.94
N LEU A 12 -14.53 11.97 -4.21
CA LEU A 12 -15.17 12.18 -5.50
C LEU A 12 -14.11 12.56 -6.55
N ALA A 13 -14.08 11.81 -7.65
CA ALA A 13 -13.40 12.21 -8.87
C ALA A 13 -14.36 13.07 -9.71
N THR A 14 -14.13 14.38 -9.73
CA THR A 14 -14.77 15.28 -10.69
C THR A 14 -13.90 15.38 -11.93
N PHE A 15 -14.49 15.00 -13.07
CA PHE A 15 -13.93 15.13 -14.41
C PHE A 15 -13.63 16.59 -14.77
N PHE A 16 -12.44 16.85 -15.30
CA PHE A 16 -12.20 17.98 -16.20
C PHE A 16 -11.48 17.44 -17.44
N ALA A 17 -12.22 17.34 -18.54
CA ALA A 17 -11.66 17.13 -19.87
C ALA A 17 -11.19 18.50 -20.39
N ALA A 18 -9.88 18.64 -20.56
CA ALA A 18 -9.30 19.78 -21.28
C ALA A 18 -8.79 19.26 -22.63
N ASP A 19 -9.49 19.74 -23.66
CA ASP A 19 -9.21 19.67 -25.08
C ASP A 19 -7.83 20.31 -25.37
N LEU A 20 -6.92 19.56 -25.97
CA LEU A 20 -5.66 20.08 -26.50
C LEU A 20 -5.56 19.72 -27.98
N GLY A 21 -5.81 20.75 -28.79
CA GLY A 21 -5.74 20.73 -30.23
C GLY A 21 -4.36 20.30 -30.75
N ALA A 22 -4.39 19.38 -31.71
CA ALA A 22 -3.25 18.99 -32.51
C ALA A 22 -2.97 20.06 -33.59
N GLN A 23 -1.74 20.57 -33.65
CA GLN A 23 -1.20 21.23 -34.83
C GLN A 23 -0.24 20.28 -35.57
N PRO A 24 -0.29 20.20 -36.92
CA PRO A 24 0.62 19.38 -37.70
C PRO A 24 1.92 20.14 -38.01
N LEU A 25 3.06 19.55 -37.66
CA LEU A 25 4.37 20.01 -38.14
C LEU A 25 4.70 19.32 -39.47
N GLN A 26 4.64 20.09 -40.55
CA GLN A 26 5.32 19.77 -41.82
C GLN A 26 6.81 20.10 -41.68
N GLY A 27 7.69 19.20 -42.14
CA GLY A 27 9.14 19.41 -42.05
C GLY A 27 9.95 18.48 -42.96
N LYS A 28 10.00 18.87 -44.24
CA LYS A 28 10.97 18.57 -45.32
C LYS A 28 12.06 17.51 -45.11
N ALA A 29 12.10 16.58 -46.07
CA ALA A 29 13.23 15.74 -46.41
C ALA A 29 14.38 16.55 -47.05
N THR A 30 15.62 16.27 -46.65
CA THR A 30 16.83 16.60 -47.42
C THR A 30 17.77 15.41 -47.47
N ARG A 31 18.16 15.08 -48.70
CA ARG A 31 19.16 14.09 -49.12
C ARG A 31 20.57 14.46 -48.67
N GLY A 32 21.35 13.44 -48.31
CA GLY A 32 22.67 13.13 -48.86
C GLY A 32 23.84 14.06 -48.53
N SER A 33 24.81 13.55 -47.75
CA SER A 33 26.21 13.92 -47.91
C SER A 33 27.13 12.79 -47.42
N LYS A 34 28.21 12.58 -48.17
CA LYS A 34 29.19 11.50 -48.13
C LYS A 34 30.22 11.68 -47.02
N GLY A 35 30.97 10.60 -46.76
CA GLY A 35 31.90 10.44 -45.65
C GLY A 35 33.13 11.37 -45.65
N ALA A 36 33.68 11.51 -44.45
CA ALA A 36 35.04 11.95 -44.16
C ALA A 36 35.48 11.30 -42.81
N PRO A 37 36.79 11.18 -42.54
CA PRO A 37 37.37 10.07 -41.80
C PRO A 37 37.31 10.20 -40.26
N GLN A 38 37.29 9.04 -39.60
CA GLN A 38 37.31 8.85 -38.15
C GLN A 38 38.55 9.49 -37.51
N GLY A 39 38.35 10.66 -36.89
CA GLY A 39 39.21 11.16 -35.82
C GLY A 39 38.90 10.39 -34.53
N LYS A 40 39.94 9.84 -33.90
CA LYS A 40 39.87 9.22 -32.57
C LYS A 40 39.35 10.24 -31.55
N GLN A 41 38.07 10.16 -31.19
CA GLN A 41 37.50 10.85 -30.05
C GLN A 41 37.92 10.12 -28.78
N THR A 42 38.78 10.76 -28.00
CA THR A 42 38.98 10.43 -26.59
C THR A 42 37.63 10.58 -25.87
N PRO A 43 37.19 9.60 -25.07
CA PRO A 43 35.91 9.70 -24.38
C PRO A 43 35.93 10.91 -23.43
N PRO A 44 34.86 11.73 -23.39
CA PRO A 44 34.78 12.84 -22.46
C PRO A 44 34.85 12.29 -21.05
N SER A 45 35.87 12.77 -20.32
CA SER A 45 36.09 12.57 -18.90
C SER A 45 34.77 12.63 -18.14
N GLY A 46 34.43 11.53 -17.47
CA GLY A 46 33.20 11.36 -16.74
C GLY A 46 33.02 12.48 -15.73
N GLN A 47 32.05 13.35 -16.00
CA GLN A 47 31.54 14.26 -14.99
C GLN A 47 30.92 13.39 -13.89
N GLU A 48 31.71 13.19 -12.83
CA GLU A 48 31.31 12.53 -11.61
C GLU A 48 30.10 13.27 -11.06
N GLN A 49 28.90 12.75 -11.34
CA GLN A 49 27.65 13.29 -10.85
C GLN A 49 27.66 13.23 -9.32
N LYS A 50 28.01 14.35 -8.68
CA LYS A 50 27.97 14.51 -7.23
C LYS A 50 26.57 14.12 -6.75
N LYS A 51 26.48 13.01 -6.00
CA LYS A 51 25.22 12.52 -5.45
C LYS A 51 24.51 13.65 -4.70
N PRO A 52 23.19 13.84 -4.89
CA PRO A 52 22.47 14.91 -4.23
C PRO A 52 22.63 14.81 -2.71
N PRO A 53 22.70 15.96 -2.00
CA PRO A 53 22.88 15.99 -0.56
C PRO A 53 21.76 15.22 0.14
N LYS A 54 22.13 14.38 1.10
CA LYS A 54 21.16 13.60 1.88
C LYS A 54 20.16 14.54 2.55
N PRO A 55 18.85 14.26 2.47
CA PRO A 55 17.84 15.13 3.05
C PRO A 55 17.98 15.14 4.57
N LYS A 56 17.84 16.31 5.20
CA LYS A 56 18.04 16.51 6.65
C LYS A 56 16.86 17.27 7.23
N TRP A 57 16.51 16.96 8.47
CA TRP A 57 15.52 17.74 9.22
C TRP A 57 15.98 19.20 9.39
N PRO A 58 15.06 20.17 9.45
CA PRO A 58 15.40 21.53 9.80
C PRO A 58 16.15 21.58 11.14
N PRO A 59 17.22 22.38 11.25
CA PRO A 59 18.05 22.39 12.45
C PRO A 59 17.29 22.95 13.65
N LEU A 60 17.30 22.21 14.76
CA LEU A 60 16.80 22.69 16.05
C LEU A 60 17.99 23.08 16.94
N LYS A 61 18.06 24.37 17.32
CA LYS A 61 19.06 24.90 18.27
C LYS A 61 19.13 24.03 19.53
N ALA A 62 20.33 23.80 20.07
CA ALA A 62 20.56 22.89 21.20
C ALA A 62 19.68 23.22 22.42
N VAL A 63 19.54 24.51 22.75
CA VAL A 63 18.66 25.00 23.83
C VAL A 63 17.21 24.54 23.61
N ARG A 64 16.66 24.74 22.40
CA ARG A 64 15.30 24.31 22.05
C ARG A 64 15.14 22.79 22.08
N ARG A 65 16.19 22.04 21.73
CA ARG A 65 16.19 20.58 21.79
C ARG A 65 16.07 20.07 23.23
N ASN A 66 16.75 20.70 24.19
CA ASN A 66 16.64 20.34 25.60
C ASN A 66 15.26 20.68 26.15
N ILE A 67 14.76 21.88 25.86
CA ILE A 67 13.39 22.27 26.23
C ILE A 67 12.37 21.29 25.61
N ALA A 68 12.56 20.84 24.36
CA ALA A 68 11.68 19.86 23.74
C ALA A 68 11.63 18.54 24.54
N LYS A 69 12.78 18.04 24.99
CA LYS A 69 12.85 16.81 25.81
C LYS A 69 12.11 16.99 27.13
N ASP A 70 12.28 18.13 27.79
CA ASP A 70 11.64 18.44 29.07
C ASP A 70 10.13 18.62 28.93
N ARG A 71 9.65 19.10 27.76
CA ARG A 71 8.22 19.30 27.49
C ARG A 71 7.48 18.04 27.05
N ILE A 72 8.16 17.02 26.53
CA ILE A 72 7.52 15.78 26.07
C ILE A 72 6.70 15.08 27.18
N PRO A 73 7.22 14.89 28.41
CA PRO A 73 6.42 14.30 29.51
C PRO A 73 5.15 15.08 29.84
N HIS A 74 5.11 16.39 29.61
CA HIS A 74 3.92 17.20 29.88
C HIS A 74 2.78 16.98 28.88
N LEU A 75 3.02 16.28 27.76
CA LEU A 75 1.97 15.90 26.80
C LEU A 75 0.89 15.01 27.44
N VAL A 76 1.23 14.33 28.54
CA VAL A 76 0.31 13.52 29.35
C VAL A 76 0.11 14.07 30.76
N SER A 77 0.43 15.36 30.98
CA SER A 77 0.15 16.00 32.27
C SER A 77 -1.35 16.01 32.54
N LYS A 78 -1.75 15.82 33.80
CA LYS A 78 -3.14 15.99 34.25
C LYS A 78 -3.60 17.44 34.07
N GLU A 79 -2.67 18.39 34.24
CA GLU A 79 -2.93 19.82 34.11
C GLU A 79 -3.05 20.22 32.64
N ASP A 80 -4.23 20.69 32.23
CA ASP A 80 -4.53 21.02 30.84
C ASP A 80 -3.70 22.19 30.31
N SER A 81 -3.41 23.18 31.15
CA SER A 81 -2.55 24.33 30.83
C SER A 81 -1.15 23.86 30.40
N LYS A 82 -0.49 23.00 31.19
CA LYS A 82 0.85 22.45 30.90
C LYS A 82 0.85 21.61 29.64
N ARG A 83 -0.19 20.77 29.46
CA ARG A 83 -0.34 19.92 28.29
C ARG A 83 -0.50 20.74 27.00
N ARG A 84 -1.38 21.75 27.01
CA ARG A 84 -1.59 22.66 25.88
C ARG A 84 -0.34 23.49 25.58
N ALA A 85 0.29 24.06 26.61
CA ALA A 85 1.51 24.86 26.46
C ALA A 85 2.66 24.04 25.85
N ALA A 86 2.88 22.81 26.32
CA ALA A 86 3.86 21.89 25.75
C ALA A 86 3.56 21.60 24.28
N ARG A 87 2.30 21.28 23.94
CA ARG A 87 1.89 20.97 22.56
C ARG A 87 2.08 22.17 21.64
N LEU A 88 1.61 23.36 22.00
CA LEU A 88 1.74 24.57 21.20
C LEU A 88 3.22 24.93 20.96
N LEU A 89 4.06 24.79 21.98
CA LEU A 89 5.49 25.06 21.84
C LEU A 89 6.17 24.11 20.85
N LEU A 90 5.84 22.81 20.91
CA LEU A 90 6.41 21.82 19.99
C LEU A 90 5.90 22.04 18.56
N ILE A 91 4.61 22.40 18.39
CA ILE A 91 4.05 22.77 17.08
C ILE A 91 4.73 24.00 16.50
N LYS A 92 4.99 25.03 17.34
CA LYS A 92 5.68 26.25 16.92
C LYS A 92 7.08 25.99 16.34
N TRP A 93 7.76 24.92 16.77
CA TRP A 93 9.07 24.53 16.21
C TRP A 93 8.97 23.66 14.95
N GLY A 94 7.76 23.22 14.59
CA GLY A 94 7.50 22.54 13.33
C GLY A 94 8.29 21.23 13.17
N PRO A 95 8.66 20.85 11.93
CA PRO A 95 9.37 19.61 11.65
C PRO A 95 10.74 19.47 12.33
N ALA A 96 11.33 20.56 12.81
CA ALA A 96 12.63 20.54 13.49
C ALA A 96 12.62 19.70 14.78
N VAL A 97 11.45 19.49 15.40
CA VAL A 97 11.31 18.70 16.63
C VAL A 97 11.11 17.20 16.38
N CYS A 98 10.83 16.79 15.14
CA CYS A 98 10.58 15.39 14.77
C CYS A 98 11.70 14.42 15.23
N PRO A 99 13.00 14.72 15.10
CA PRO A 99 14.06 13.83 15.59
C PRO A 99 13.97 13.55 17.10
N VAL A 100 13.58 14.56 17.88
CA VAL A 100 13.46 14.44 19.35
C VAL A 100 12.24 13.57 19.70
N LEU A 101 11.11 13.82 19.04
CA LEU A 101 9.89 13.04 19.20
C LEU A 101 10.08 11.58 18.78
N LEU A 102 10.73 11.32 17.64
CA LEU A 102 11.05 9.97 17.18
C LEU A 102 12.00 9.24 18.15
N LYS A 103 12.95 9.95 18.78
CA LYS A 103 13.81 9.36 19.81
C LYS A 103 13.04 9.03 21.09
N ALA A 104 12.02 9.81 21.43
CA ALA A 104 11.15 9.58 22.58
C ALA A 104 10.12 8.45 22.36
N LEU A 105 9.89 8.02 21.12
CA LEU A 105 9.14 6.80 20.81
C LEU A 105 10.07 5.58 20.95
N HIS A 106 10.04 4.92 22.11
CA HIS A 106 10.73 3.66 22.34
C HIS A 106 9.83 2.65 23.06
N GLN A 107 10.27 1.39 23.18
CA GLN A 107 9.47 0.31 23.79
C GLN A 107 9.00 0.63 25.21
N ARG A 108 9.85 1.27 26.03
CA ARG A 108 9.51 1.67 27.41
C ARG A 108 8.66 2.94 27.52
N THR A 109 8.25 3.55 26.40
CA THR A 109 7.45 4.78 26.43
C THR A 109 6.03 4.43 26.87
N ARG A 110 5.49 5.19 27.84
CA ARG A 110 4.12 4.99 28.33
C ARG A 110 3.13 5.04 27.14
N PRO A 111 2.14 4.13 27.04
CA PRO A 111 1.24 4.06 25.89
C PRO A 111 0.49 5.37 25.58
N GLU A 112 0.03 6.06 26.62
CA GLU A 112 -0.62 7.37 26.50
C GLU A 112 0.32 8.42 25.89
N LEU A 113 1.57 8.46 26.37
CA LEU A 113 2.58 9.38 25.88
C LEU A 113 2.96 9.06 24.43
N ALA A 114 3.15 7.78 24.11
CA ALA A 114 3.41 7.33 22.75
C ALA A 114 2.27 7.75 21.81
N THR A 115 1.02 7.67 22.25
CA THR A 115 -0.16 8.12 21.49
C THR A 115 -0.12 9.62 21.23
N GLN A 116 0.17 10.44 22.24
CA GLN A 116 0.27 11.89 22.07
C GLN A 116 1.45 12.30 21.17
N ILE A 117 2.60 11.62 21.30
CA ILE A 117 3.76 11.85 20.42
C ILE A 117 3.42 11.49 18.97
N LYS A 118 2.76 10.35 18.72
CA LYS A 118 2.32 9.95 17.36
C LYS A 118 1.37 10.99 16.77
N LYS A 119 0.34 11.41 17.50
CA LYS A 119 -0.60 12.48 17.06
C LYS A 119 0.12 13.78 16.71
N LEU A 120 1.14 14.16 17.48
CA LEU A 120 1.92 15.35 17.20
C LEU A 120 2.77 15.17 15.93
N LEU A 121 3.46 14.03 15.80
CA LEU A 121 4.23 13.70 14.60
C LEU A 121 3.33 13.64 13.36
N ASP A 122 2.09 13.18 13.47
CA ASP A 122 1.16 13.12 12.34
C ASP A 122 0.87 14.49 11.72
N GLY A 123 0.77 15.54 12.55
CA GLY A 123 0.59 16.91 12.09
C GLY A 123 1.87 17.61 11.63
N LEU A 124 3.05 17.12 12.05
CA LEU A 124 4.34 17.73 11.71
C LEU A 124 5.03 17.10 10.50
N VAL A 125 4.80 15.81 10.27
CA VAL A 125 5.46 15.05 9.21
C VAL A 125 4.61 15.11 7.94
N GLN A 126 5.23 15.59 6.85
CA GLN A 126 4.65 15.80 5.53
C GLN A 126 5.28 14.85 4.52
N PRO A 127 4.70 14.66 3.32
CA PRO A 127 5.26 13.80 2.28
C PRO A 127 6.72 14.14 1.91
N THR A 128 7.08 15.43 1.91
CA THR A 128 8.45 15.93 1.67
C THR A 128 9.48 15.39 2.67
N HIS A 129 9.04 15.00 3.88
CA HIS A 129 9.91 14.45 4.92
C HIS A 129 10.12 12.94 4.81
N ALA A 130 9.49 12.26 3.85
CA ALA A 130 9.45 10.80 3.81
C ALA A 130 10.82 10.14 3.68
N ALA A 131 11.68 10.65 2.79
CA ALA A 131 13.03 10.14 2.64
C ALA A 131 13.82 10.24 3.96
N ILE A 132 13.68 11.36 4.67
CA ILE A 132 14.33 11.59 5.96
C ILE A 132 13.74 10.66 7.03
N LEU A 133 12.42 10.52 7.06
CA LEU A 133 11.72 9.66 8.01
C LEU A 133 12.13 8.19 7.85
N ALA A 134 12.28 7.72 6.61
CA ALA A 134 12.76 6.37 6.31
C ALA A 134 14.17 6.12 6.87
N THR A 135 15.05 7.14 6.95
CA THR A 135 16.39 6.98 7.55
C THR A 135 16.35 6.67 9.06
N HIS A 136 15.25 6.98 9.75
CA HIS A 136 15.09 6.69 11.17
C HIS A 136 14.59 5.27 11.45
N PHE A 137 14.27 4.50 10.41
CA PHE A 137 13.86 3.12 10.54
C PHE A 137 15.05 2.22 10.90
N THR A 138 14.91 1.49 12.01
CA THR A 138 15.98 0.61 12.51
C THR A 138 15.63 -0.87 12.45
N GLY A 139 14.33 -1.21 12.44
CA GLY A 139 13.83 -2.56 12.58
C GLY A 139 14.00 -3.17 13.99
N ARG A 140 14.35 -2.36 14.99
CA ARG A 140 14.59 -2.80 16.38
C ARG A 140 13.71 -2.09 17.40
N ASN A 141 13.10 -0.96 17.02
CA ASN A 141 12.29 -0.15 17.93
C ASN A 141 10.86 -0.12 17.42
N GLU A 142 10.08 -1.12 17.83
CA GLU A 142 8.74 -1.38 17.30
C GLU A 142 7.79 -0.16 17.37
N PRO A 143 7.64 0.59 18.48
CA PRO A 143 6.74 1.75 18.50
C PRO A 143 7.09 2.84 17.49
N ARG A 144 8.39 3.10 17.29
CA ARG A 144 8.89 4.09 16.32
C ARG A 144 8.79 3.56 14.90
N ASP A 145 9.29 2.36 14.68
CA ASP A 145 9.35 1.74 13.36
C ASP A 145 7.93 1.48 12.82
N ALA A 146 6.98 1.11 13.68
CA ALA A 146 5.55 1.03 13.33
C ALA A 146 4.99 2.39 12.91
N PHE A 147 5.24 3.46 13.69
CA PHE A 147 4.82 4.80 13.31
C PHE A 147 5.39 5.21 11.95
N ILE A 148 6.68 4.97 11.71
CA ILE A 148 7.33 5.29 10.44
C ILE A 148 6.64 4.56 9.29
N VAL A 149 6.42 3.24 9.40
CA VAL A 149 5.77 2.46 8.34
C VAL A 149 4.34 2.94 8.08
N HIS A 150 3.54 3.16 9.13
CA HIS A 150 2.17 3.69 8.98
C HIS A 150 2.17 5.06 8.32
N LYS A 151 3.03 5.98 8.75
CA LYS A 151 3.07 7.33 8.21
C LYS A 151 3.53 7.33 6.76
N LEU A 152 4.57 6.56 6.44
CA LEU A 152 5.05 6.44 5.06
C LEU A 152 4.00 5.80 4.14
N ALA A 153 3.25 4.83 4.62
CA ALA A 153 2.17 4.21 3.85
C ALA A 153 1.05 5.21 3.51
N SER A 154 0.80 6.20 4.38
CA SER A 154 -0.20 7.25 4.15
C SER A 154 0.18 8.26 3.06
N PHE A 155 1.44 8.31 2.64
CA PHE A 155 1.89 9.24 1.60
C PHE A 155 1.76 8.70 0.19
N GLU A 156 1.48 7.41 0.02
CA GLU A 156 1.24 6.78 -1.28
C GLU A 156 2.37 7.00 -2.31
N MET A 157 3.62 7.12 -1.84
CA MET A 157 4.78 7.30 -2.73
C MET A 157 5.39 5.95 -3.12
N ARG A 158 5.28 5.63 -4.41
CA ARG A 158 5.77 4.38 -5.00
C ARG A 158 7.29 4.19 -4.83
N ASP A 159 8.06 5.27 -4.78
CA ASP A 159 9.52 5.24 -4.60
C ASP A 159 9.95 4.59 -3.27
N LEU A 160 9.04 4.47 -2.31
CA LEU A 160 9.26 3.81 -1.03
C LEU A 160 9.10 2.28 -1.09
N LEU A 161 8.83 1.69 -2.26
CA LEU A 161 8.73 0.23 -2.42
C LEU A 161 9.91 -0.55 -1.83
N PRO A 162 11.19 -0.17 -2.06
CA PRO A 162 12.33 -0.85 -1.44
C PRO A 162 12.31 -0.77 0.08
N PHE A 163 11.87 0.37 0.63
CA PHE A 163 11.71 0.55 2.07
C PHE A 163 10.65 -0.40 2.64
N PHE A 164 9.46 -0.48 2.02
CA PHE A 164 8.41 -1.37 2.52
C PHE A 164 8.79 -2.84 2.41
N LYS A 165 9.49 -3.26 1.35
CA LYS A 165 10.04 -4.63 1.24
C LYS A 165 10.99 -4.96 2.39
N GLN A 166 11.85 -4.01 2.77
CA GLN A 166 12.74 -4.18 3.91
C GLN A 166 11.97 -4.21 5.24
N ALA A 167 11.01 -3.29 5.42
CA ALA A 167 10.22 -3.17 6.63
C ALA A 167 9.34 -4.40 6.88
N ALA A 168 8.68 -4.91 5.84
CA ALA A 168 7.82 -6.09 5.89
C ALA A 168 8.56 -7.34 6.38
N LYS A 169 9.84 -7.49 6.00
CA LYS A 169 10.70 -8.61 6.42
C LYS A 169 11.26 -8.45 7.83
N LYS A 170 11.59 -7.23 8.25
CA LYS A 170 12.23 -6.96 9.55
C LYS A 170 11.24 -6.85 10.71
N LEU A 171 10.04 -6.35 10.44
CA LEU A 171 9.01 -6.14 11.46
C LEU A 171 8.12 -7.37 11.61
N LYS A 172 7.37 -7.39 12.72
CA LYS A 172 6.32 -8.38 13.00
C LYS A 172 4.99 -7.66 13.27
N GLY A 173 3.92 -8.44 13.37
CA GLY A 173 2.58 -7.93 13.73
C GLY A 173 2.05 -6.86 12.77
N THR A 174 1.33 -5.89 13.33
CA THR A 174 0.57 -4.87 12.58
C THR A 174 1.44 -3.99 11.66
N ALA A 175 2.66 -3.68 12.08
CA ALA A 175 3.58 -2.87 11.28
C ALA A 175 4.09 -3.62 10.04
N SER A 176 4.37 -4.93 10.17
CA SER A 176 4.68 -5.77 9.01
C SER A 176 3.50 -5.86 8.05
N TYR A 177 2.28 -6.00 8.57
CA TYR A 177 1.07 -6.07 7.73
C TYR A 177 0.87 -4.78 6.95
N THR A 178 1.07 -3.64 7.60
CA THR A 178 0.99 -2.32 6.95
C THR A 178 2.00 -2.20 5.81
N ALA A 179 3.24 -2.67 6.01
CA ALA A 179 4.24 -2.68 4.95
C ALA A 179 3.81 -3.56 3.77
N TRP A 180 3.26 -4.76 4.03
CA TRP A 180 2.74 -5.62 2.97
C TRP A 180 1.55 -5.04 2.21
N TYR A 181 0.61 -4.40 2.92
CA TYR A 181 -0.50 -3.69 2.28
C TYR A 181 0.00 -2.51 1.45
N ALA A 182 1.00 -1.76 1.91
CA ALA A 182 1.63 -0.72 1.10
C ALA A 182 2.24 -1.29 -0.19
N ILE A 183 3.00 -2.39 -0.11
CA ILE A 183 3.56 -3.09 -1.28
C ILE A 183 2.44 -3.48 -2.27
N ALA A 184 1.35 -4.03 -1.78
CA ALA A 184 0.19 -4.40 -2.60
C ALA A 184 -0.47 -3.19 -3.27
N ARG A 185 -0.70 -2.10 -2.52
CA ARG A 185 -1.29 -0.86 -3.03
C ARG A 185 -0.42 -0.16 -4.09
N PHE A 186 0.88 -0.43 -4.11
CA PHE A 186 1.79 0.02 -5.16
C PHE A 186 1.88 -0.93 -6.38
N GLY A 187 1.06 -1.98 -6.40
CA GLY A 187 0.95 -2.91 -7.51
C GLY A 187 2.07 -3.94 -7.61
N ASP A 188 2.82 -4.16 -6.52
CA ASP A 188 3.89 -5.15 -6.53
C ASP A 188 3.36 -6.53 -6.11
N ILE A 189 3.38 -7.45 -7.07
CA ILE A 189 2.92 -8.84 -6.93
C ILE A 189 3.66 -9.63 -5.84
N ALA A 190 4.80 -9.15 -5.36
CA ALA A 190 5.50 -9.74 -4.23
C ALA A 190 4.65 -9.75 -2.93
N ALA A 191 3.60 -8.95 -2.84
CA ALA A 191 2.65 -8.99 -1.73
C ALA A 191 1.63 -10.14 -1.81
N LEU A 192 1.44 -10.78 -2.97
CA LEU A 192 0.42 -11.84 -3.15
C LEU A 192 0.57 -13.03 -2.18
N PRO A 193 1.77 -13.55 -1.88
CA PRO A 193 1.92 -14.62 -0.88
C PRO A 193 1.38 -14.21 0.49
N PHE A 194 1.65 -12.98 0.92
CA PHE A 194 1.14 -12.45 2.18
C PHE A 194 -0.38 -12.29 2.17
N LEU A 195 -0.93 -11.66 1.12
CA LEU A 195 -2.38 -11.47 0.98
C LEU A 195 -3.13 -12.80 0.90
N LEU A 196 -2.55 -13.80 0.22
CA LEU A 196 -3.13 -15.14 0.12
C LEU A 196 -3.20 -15.80 1.50
N GLN A 197 -2.14 -15.73 2.28
CA GLN A 197 -2.14 -16.28 3.64
C GLN A 197 -3.15 -15.58 4.54
N LYS A 198 -3.26 -14.25 4.46
CA LYS A 198 -4.27 -13.50 5.21
C LYS A 198 -5.70 -13.79 4.75
N ALA A 199 -5.93 -13.92 3.46
CA ALA A 199 -7.23 -14.32 2.91
C ALA A 199 -7.61 -15.78 3.25
N LYS A 200 -6.62 -16.63 3.55
CA LYS A 200 -6.81 -18.01 4.00
C LYS A 200 -7.25 -18.09 5.45
N VAL A 201 -6.57 -17.37 6.35
CA VAL A 201 -6.72 -17.53 7.82
C VAL A 201 -7.62 -16.48 8.47
N GLU A 202 -7.57 -15.22 8.00
CA GLU A 202 -8.14 -14.06 8.72
C GLU A 202 -9.06 -13.24 7.78
N TRP A 203 -9.87 -13.92 6.96
CA TRP A 203 -10.70 -13.23 5.98
C TRP A 203 -11.76 -12.28 6.59
N PRO A 204 -12.49 -12.63 7.67
CA PRO A 204 -13.47 -11.72 8.26
C PRO A 204 -12.88 -10.37 8.68
N GLU A 205 -11.65 -10.38 9.21
CA GLU A 205 -10.95 -9.19 9.70
C GLU A 205 -10.19 -8.46 8.58
N GLN A 206 -9.63 -9.21 7.63
CA GLN A 206 -8.73 -8.66 6.61
C GLN A 206 -9.40 -8.41 5.25
N ASN A 207 -10.67 -8.76 5.05
CA ASN A 207 -11.29 -8.63 3.73
C ASN A 207 -11.32 -7.18 3.20
N VAL A 208 -11.55 -6.19 4.06
CA VAL A 208 -11.59 -4.77 3.65
C VAL A 208 -10.22 -4.30 3.17
N PRO A 209 -9.15 -4.35 3.99
CA PRO A 209 -7.84 -3.85 3.56
C PRO A 209 -7.25 -4.66 2.39
N ILE A 210 -7.52 -5.97 2.32
CA ILE A 210 -7.12 -6.77 1.16
C ILE A 210 -7.81 -6.22 -0.11
N ARG A 211 -9.13 -6.04 -0.09
CA ARG A 211 -9.88 -5.57 -1.26
C ARG A 211 -9.50 -4.17 -1.71
N GLU A 212 -9.17 -3.27 -0.79
CA GLU A 212 -8.67 -1.93 -1.12
C GLU A 212 -7.32 -1.98 -1.87
N ALA A 213 -6.49 -2.99 -1.59
CA ALA A 213 -5.19 -3.15 -2.22
C ALA A 213 -5.23 -3.91 -3.56
N LEU A 214 -6.24 -4.76 -3.79
CA LEU A 214 -6.33 -5.62 -4.98
C LEU A 214 -6.36 -4.87 -6.34
N PRO A 215 -7.05 -3.72 -6.50
CA PRO A 215 -7.09 -3.04 -7.79
C PRO A 215 -5.71 -2.64 -8.32
N ALA A 216 -4.77 -2.28 -7.43
CA ALA A 216 -3.41 -1.94 -7.83
C ALA A 216 -2.61 -3.16 -8.34
N LEU A 217 -3.01 -4.37 -7.92
CA LEU A 217 -2.41 -5.63 -8.36
C LEU A 217 -3.07 -6.18 -9.64
N HIS A 218 -4.05 -5.47 -10.21
CA HIS A 218 -4.76 -5.93 -11.40
C HIS A 218 -3.81 -6.15 -12.58
N GLY A 219 -3.79 -7.38 -13.13
CA GLY A 219 -3.00 -7.68 -14.32
C GLY A 219 -2.74 -9.17 -14.53
N ASN A 220 -2.15 -9.50 -15.69
CA ASN A 220 -1.86 -10.88 -16.09
C ASN A 220 -0.92 -11.57 -15.09
N GLY A 221 0.16 -10.91 -14.65
CA GLY A 221 1.12 -11.52 -13.72
C GLY A 221 0.51 -11.93 -12.38
N ALA A 222 -0.39 -11.10 -11.81
CA ALA A 222 -1.12 -11.47 -10.60
C ALA A 222 -2.13 -12.59 -10.86
N THR A 223 -2.83 -12.53 -11.99
CA THR A 223 -3.79 -13.54 -12.42
C THR A 223 -3.12 -14.90 -12.57
N ASP A 224 -2.02 -14.99 -13.32
CA ASP A 224 -1.29 -16.23 -13.58
C ASP A 224 -0.78 -16.86 -12.27
N TRP A 225 -0.21 -16.03 -11.39
CA TRP A 225 0.24 -16.49 -10.08
C TRP A 225 -0.90 -17.07 -9.24
N LEU A 226 -2.04 -16.38 -9.20
CA LEU A 226 -3.22 -16.85 -8.45
C LEU A 226 -3.87 -18.07 -9.08
N MET A 227 -3.87 -18.20 -10.41
CA MET A 227 -4.38 -19.37 -11.12
C MET A 227 -3.58 -20.63 -10.78
N VAL A 228 -2.26 -20.52 -10.64
CA VAL A 228 -1.43 -21.64 -10.15
C VAL A 228 -1.87 -22.07 -8.74
N LYS A 229 -2.12 -21.12 -7.83
CA LYS A 229 -2.61 -21.44 -6.47
C LYS A 229 -4.02 -22.01 -6.45
N LEU A 230 -4.86 -21.60 -7.38
CA LEU A 230 -6.20 -22.12 -7.56
C LEU A 230 -6.21 -23.55 -8.14
N ARG A 231 -5.23 -23.91 -8.97
CA ARG A 231 -5.08 -25.27 -9.50
C ARG A 231 -4.50 -26.22 -8.45
N ASP A 232 -3.38 -25.83 -7.84
CA ASP A 232 -2.52 -26.74 -7.08
C ASP A 232 -2.78 -26.69 -5.55
N GLY A 233 -3.61 -25.75 -5.09
CA GLY A 233 -3.88 -25.52 -3.67
C GLY A 233 -4.94 -26.43 -3.04
N ASP A 234 -4.90 -26.54 -1.71
CA ASP A 234 -6.00 -27.10 -0.90
C ASP A 234 -7.27 -26.23 -0.99
N THR A 235 -8.41 -26.74 -0.50
CA THR A 235 -9.70 -26.03 -0.54
C THR A 235 -9.61 -24.60 0.00
N HIS A 236 -8.92 -24.39 1.12
CA HIS A 236 -8.75 -23.07 1.71
C HIS A 236 -7.90 -22.13 0.83
N THR A 237 -6.86 -22.64 0.19
CA THR A 237 -6.01 -21.90 -0.74
C THR A 237 -6.78 -21.55 -2.01
N LYS A 238 -7.60 -22.46 -2.53
CA LYS A 238 -8.49 -22.21 -3.68
C LYS A 238 -9.47 -21.08 -3.37
N VAL A 239 -10.14 -21.13 -2.22
CA VAL A 239 -11.06 -20.07 -1.79
C VAL A 239 -10.33 -18.73 -1.62
N ALA A 240 -9.15 -18.72 -1.01
CA ALA A 240 -8.32 -17.52 -0.88
C ALA A 240 -7.90 -16.96 -2.25
N ALA A 241 -7.44 -17.81 -3.17
CA ALA A 241 -7.07 -17.41 -4.52
C ALA A 241 -8.25 -16.79 -5.28
N LEU A 242 -9.44 -17.40 -5.19
CA LEU A 242 -10.67 -16.87 -5.80
C LEU A 242 -11.07 -15.50 -5.22
N ARG A 243 -10.92 -15.31 -3.90
CA ARG A 243 -11.15 -14.02 -3.24
C ARG A 243 -10.23 -12.92 -3.79
N LEU A 244 -8.95 -13.23 -4.01
CA LEU A 244 -7.99 -12.27 -4.56
C LEU A 244 -8.21 -12.05 -6.06
N LEU A 245 -8.52 -13.09 -6.83
CA LEU A 245 -8.83 -12.99 -8.25
C LEU A 245 -10.00 -12.06 -8.53
N GLY A 246 -11.00 -11.99 -7.64
CA GLY A 246 -12.11 -11.05 -7.80
C GLY A 246 -11.71 -9.57 -7.91
N GLY A 247 -10.56 -9.17 -7.37
CA GLY A 247 -10.06 -7.78 -7.47
C GLY A 247 -8.81 -7.61 -8.33
N ALA A 248 -7.91 -8.62 -8.36
CA ALA A 248 -6.64 -8.55 -9.09
C ALA A 248 -6.67 -9.31 -10.43
N GLY A 249 -7.70 -10.12 -10.67
CA GLY A 249 -7.83 -10.96 -11.86
C GLY A 249 -8.24 -10.18 -13.11
N VAL A 250 -7.78 -10.64 -14.27
CA VAL A 250 -8.20 -10.10 -15.58
C VAL A 250 -9.38 -10.86 -16.18
N LYS A 251 -10.16 -10.19 -17.04
CA LYS A 251 -11.37 -10.76 -17.67
C LYS A 251 -11.10 -12.00 -18.52
N SER A 252 -9.90 -12.16 -19.07
CA SER A 252 -9.51 -13.32 -19.87
C SER A 252 -9.52 -14.63 -19.06
N ALA A 253 -9.33 -14.56 -17.74
CA ALA A 253 -9.36 -15.73 -16.86
C ALA A 253 -10.77 -16.28 -16.58
N LYS A 254 -11.83 -15.62 -17.07
CA LYS A 254 -13.23 -15.98 -16.77
C LYS A 254 -13.58 -17.44 -17.06
N PHE A 255 -13.08 -18.02 -18.14
CA PHE A 255 -13.39 -19.41 -18.50
C PHE A 255 -12.66 -20.39 -17.58
N ALA A 256 -11.40 -20.10 -17.25
CA ALA A 256 -10.61 -20.91 -16.34
C ALA A 256 -11.15 -20.85 -14.90
N ILE A 257 -11.58 -19.68 -14.43
CA ILE A 257 -12.30 -19.55 -13.14
C ILE A 257 -13.66 -20.25 -13.22
N GLY A 258 -14.31 -20.19 -14.38
CA GLY A 258 -15.60 -20.81 -14.64
C GLY A 258 -15.64 -22.30 -14.34
N THR A 259 -14.55 -23.05 -14.53
CA THR A 259 -14.48 -24.50 -14.23
C THR A 259 -14.71 -24.81 -12.75
N TYR A 260 -14.39 -23.87 -11.85
CA TYR A 260 -14.60 -24.01 -10.41
C TYR A 260 -16.05 -23.80 -9.97
N LEU A 261 -16.94 -23.43 -10.89
CA LEU A 261 -18.40 -23.48 -10.66
C LEU A 261 -18.90 -24.94 -10.52
N ASP A 262 -18.10 -25.91 -10.95
CA ASP A 262 -18.38 -27.36 -10.87
C ASP A 262 -17.62 -28.04 -9.71
N ALA A 263 -16.89 -27.28 -8.89
CA ALA A 263 -16.13 -27.85 -7.78
C ALA A 263 -17.06 -28.58 -6.79
N SER A 264 -16.59 -29.69 -6.20
CA SER A 264 -17.30 -30.46 -5.17
C SER A 264 -17.59 -29.61 -3.93
N GLU A 265 -16.64 -28.76 -3.54
CA GLU A 265 -16.72 -27.96 -2.32
C GLU A 265 -17.58 -26.70 -2.55
N HIS A 266 -18.64 -26.55 -1.76
CA HIS A 266 -19.52 -25.39 -1.80
C HIS A 266 -18.77 -24.05 -1.69
N GLN A 267 -17.77 -23.96 -0.81
CA GLN A 267 -17.00 -22.74 -0.61
C GLN A 267 -16.21 -22.34 -1.87
N VAL A 268 -15.73 -23.31 -2.64
CA VAL A 268 -15.00 -23.06 -3.89
C VAL A 268 -15.96 -22.56 -4.97
N ARG A 269 -17.14 -23.18 -5.10
CA ARG A 269 -18.18 -22.70 -6.04
C ARG A 269 -18.61 -21.26 -5.72
N ALA A 270 -18.88 -20.95 -4.45
CA ALA A 270 -19.24 -19.61 -4.00
C ALA A 270 -18.09 -18.61 -4.22
N GLY A 271 -16.83 -19.05 -4.01
CA GLY A 271 -15.63 -18.28 -4.36
C GLY A 271 -15.56 -17.95 -5.85
N ALA A 272 -15.87 -18.91 -6.72
CA ALA A 272 -15.83 -18.75 -8.18
C ALA A 272 -16.89 -17.76 -8.65
N VAL A 273 -18.12 -17.86 -8.14
CA VAL A 273 -19.18 -16.86 -8.38
C VAL A 273 -18.71 -15.46 -8.00
N ASN A 274 -18.13 -15.30 -6.80
CA ASN A 274 -17.65 -14.01 -6.31
C ASN A 274 -16.46 -13.46 -7.12
N ALA A 275 -15.55 -14.33 -7.56
CA ALA A 275 -14.44 -13.95 -8.43
C ALA A 275 -14.95 -13.46 -9.79
N LEU A 276 -15.90 -14.17 -10.40
CA LEU A 276 -16.51 -13.79 -11.68
C LEU A 276 -17.26 -12.45 -11.57
N ARG A 277 -18.01 -12.23 -10.48
CA ARG A 277 -18.66 -10.95 -10.18
C ARG A 277 -17.65 -9.81 -10.11
N GLY A 278 -16.53 -10.03 -9.44
CA GLY A 278 -15.47 -9.04 -9.31
C GLY A 278 -14.81 -8.70 -10.65
N ILE A 279 -14.35 -9.70 -11.41
CA ILE A 279 -13.57 -9.44 -12.64
C ILE A 279 -14.45 -8.98 -13.82
N LEU A 280 -15.69 -9.47 -13.94
CA LEU A 280 -16.55 -9.16 -15.09
C LEU A 280 -17.42 -7.94 -14.83
N ASP A 281 -17.98 -7.84 -13.62
CA ASP A 281 -18.97 -6.82 -13.29
C ASP A 281 -18.43 -5.72 -12.37
N GLY A 282 -17.23 -5.86 -11.80
CA GLY A 282 -16.73 -4.95 -10.77
C GLY A 282 -17.52 -5.01 -9.46
N ASN A 283 -18.36 -6.04 -9.29
CA ASN A 283 -19.28 -6.12 -8.17
C ASN A 283 -18.59 -6.67 -6.91
N PRO A 284 -18.90 -6.14 -5.72
CA PRO A 284 -18.37 -6.68 -4.48
C PRO A 284 -18.92 -8.10 -4.25
N PRO A 285 -18.14 -9.01 -3.66
CA PRO A 285 -18.60 -10.37 -3.39
C PRO A 285 -19.76 -10.38 -2.40
N TYR A 286 -20.60 -11.40 -2.50
CA TYR A 286 -21.71 -11.61 -1.59
C TYR A 286 -21.18 -11.79 -0.17
N ARG A 287 -21.81 -11.11 0.80
CA ARG A 287 -21.43 -11.22 2.22
C ARG A 287 -21.83 -12.58 2.78
N ASN A 288 -23.09 -12.96 2.58
CA ASN A 288 -23.68 -14.21 3.04
C ASN A 288 -24.47 -14.84 1.88
N LEU A 289 -23.82 -15.66 1.08
CA LEU A 289 -24.50 -16.41 0.02
C LEU A 289 -25.00 -17.72 0.63
N SER A 290 -26.32 -17.89 0.72
CA SER A 290 -26.88 -19.18 1.17
C SER A 290 -26.56 -20.27 0.14
N VAL A 291 -26.61 -21.54 0.54
CA VAL A 291 -26.34 -22.66 -0.36
C VAL A 291 -27.30 -22.65 -1.56
N PHE A 292 -28.59 -22.37 -1.35
CA PHE A 292 -29.59 -22.27 -2.42
C PHE A 292 -29.30 -21.11 -3.37
N GLN A 293 -28.98 -19.92 -2.84
CA GLN A 293 -28.59 -18.77 -3.66
C GLN A 293 -27.30 -19.05 -4.45
N ALA A 294 -26.35 -19.78 -3.85
CA ALA A 294 -25.13 -20.18 -4.53
C ALA A 294 -25.42 -21.12 -5.71
N ILE A 295 -26.38 -22.02 -5.60
CA ILE A 295 -26.81 -22.90 -6.69
C ILE A 295 -27.39 -22.07 -7.85
N ASP A 296 -28.28 -21.12 -7.56
CA ASP A 296 -28.90 -20.28 -8.58
C ASP A 296 -27.89 -19.34 -9.27
N GLU A 297 -26.99 -18.74 -8.49
CA GLU A 297 -25.88 -17.95 -9.02
C GLU A 297 -24.95 -18.79 -9.90
N VAL A 298 -24.61 -20.02 -9.49
CA VAL A 298 -23.82 -20.93 -10.32
C VAL A 298 -24.53 -21.22 -11.65
N LYS A 299 -25.83 -21.53 -11.64
CA LYS A 299 -26.61 -21.75 -12.88
C LYS A 299 -26.62 -20.50 -13.77
N LYS A 300 -26.81 -19.31 -13.18
CA LYS A 300 -26.76 -18.02 -13.89
C LYS A 300 -25.40 -17.79 -14.54
N TRP A 301 -24.32 -18.00 -13.80
CA TRP A 301 -22.96 -17.83 -14.31
C TRP A 301 -22.59 -18.84 -15.39
N LYS A 302 -22.99 -20.11 -15.25
CA LYS A 302 -22.82 -21.12 -16.30
C LYS A 302 -23.47 -20.70 -17.62
N ARG A 303 -24.74 -20.28 -17.58
CA ARG A 303 -25.45 -19.75 -18.76
C ARG A 303 -24.71 -18.55 -19.36
N ARG A 304 -24.29 -17.59 -18.54
CA ARG A 304 -23.55 -16.40 -18.99
C ARG A 304 -22.20 -16.73 -19.64
N LEU A 305 -21.55 -17.81 -19.22
CA LEU A 305 -20.30 -18.31 -19.79
C LEU A 305 -20.52 -19.27 -20.98
N GLY A 306 -21.76 -19.49 -21.41
CA GLY A 306 -22.07 -20.45 -22.48
C GLY A 306 -21.83 -21.92 -22.09
N ARG A 307 -21.77 -22.23 -20.79
CA ARG A 307 -21.59 -23.59 -20.27
C ARG A 307 -22.96 -24.21 -20.02
N ARG A 308 -23.18 -25.45 -20.48
CA ARG A 308 -24.43 -26.19 -20.18
C ARG A 308 -24.59 -26.33 -18.66
N ALA A 309 -25.77 -26.01 -18.16
CA ALA A 309 -26.15 -26.40 -16.81
C ALA A 309 -26.31 -27.94 -16.82
N PRO A 310 -25.74 -28.66 -15.83
CA PRO A 310 -26.09 -30.06 -15.62
C PRO A 310 -27.57 -30.19 -15.27
#